data_AF-A0A1E8FDX1-F1
#
_entry.id   AF-A0A1E8FDX1-F1
#
_cell.length_a   1.000
_cell.length_b   1.000
_cell.length_c   1.000
_cell.angle_alpha   90.00
_cell.angle_beta   90.00
_cell.angle_gamma   90.00
#
_symmetry.space_group_name_H-M   'P 1'
#
loop_
_entity.id
_entity.type
_entity.pdbx_description
1 polymer ?
#
loop_
_entity_poly.entity_id
_entity_poly.type
_entity_poly.pdbx_seq_one_letter_code
_entity_poly.pdbx_strand_id
1 'polypeptide(L)'
;MEIIQNFTSSNAALLVSIIALILSLASFNLARRAHLHQVLRDQEDAKRAKLHRRRETLNIYNLHMSKLIGVKDRLESTLRRAEALIPISQFENIWELSRIKELHDIITEDISSSDRQFKNLIENIDFLDDQDEMQVSALVDRTKQVLDPISIEATNICNDIDTMLSKAVNKDRVEPAE
;
A
#
# COMPACT_ATOMS: atom_id res chain seq x y z
N MET A 1 26.00 78.05 -28.95
CA MET A 1 26.62 76.70 -28.81
C MET A 1 25.96 75.90 -27.69
N GLU A 2 25.60 76.51 -26.55
CA GLU A 2 24.93 75.86 -25.41
C GLU A 2 23.58 75.19 -25.72
N ILE A 3 22.73 75.79 -26.58
CA ILE A 3 21.40 75.22 -26.92
C ILE A 3 21.54 73.87 -27.66
N ILE A 4 22.50 73.75 -28.57
CA ILE A 4 22.72 72.52 -29.34
C ILE A 4 23.29 71.41 -28.44
N GLN A 5 24.23 71.75 -27.54
CA GLN A 5 24.75 70.80 -26.54
C GLN A 5 23.66 70.29 -25.61
N ASN A 6 22.75 71.15 -25.16
CA ASN A 6 21.60 70.75 -24.34
C ASN A 6 20.62 69.84 -25.10
N PHE A 7 20.36 70.08 -26.39
CA PHE A 7 19.53 69.18 -27.20
C PHE A 7 20.17 67.79 -27.38
N THR A 8 21.48 67.72 -27.63
CA THR A 8 22.19 66.44 -27.74
C THR A 8 22.26 65.69 -26.41
N SER A 9 22.44 66.38 -25.29
CA SER A 9 22.48 65.74 -23.96
C SER A 9 21.09 65.25 -23.53
N SER A 10 20.01 66.01 -23.81
CA SER A 10 18.63 65.58 -23.53
C SER A 10 18.21 64.37 -24.37
N ASN A 11 18.56 64.32 -25.65
CA ASN A 11 18.23 63.18 -26.51
C ASN A 11 19.03 61.92 -26.14
N ALA A 12 20.31 62.07 -25.77
CA ALA A 12 21.11 60.97 -25.26
C ALA A 12 20.54 60.42 -23.94
N ALA A 13 20.12 61.31 -23.03
CA ALA A 13 19.46 60.91 -21.79
C ALA A 13 18.14 60.15 -22.06
N LEU A 14 17.30 60.64 -22.98
CA LEU A 14 16.07 59.97 -23.39
C LEU A 14 16.34 58.57 -23.95
N LEU A 15 17.34 58.44 -24.83
CA LEU A 15 17.69 57.16 -25.44
C LEU A 15 18.22 56.16 -24.39
N VAL A 16 19.05 56.61 -23.46
CA VAL A 16 19.54 55.81 -22.34
C VAL A 16 18.39 55.38 -21.42
N SER A 17 17.42 56.26 -21.14
CA SER A 17 16.24 55.93 -20.35
C SER A 17 15.35 54.89 -21.03
N ILE A 18 15.16 54.97 -22.36
CA ILE A 18 14.41 53.97 -23.13
C ILE A 18 15.13 52.62 -23.11
N ILE A 19 16.45 52.60 -23.33
CA ILE A 19 17.24 51.37 -23.27
C ILE A 19 17.19 50.74 -21.87
N ALA A 20 17.34 51.55 -20.82
CA ALA A 20 17.23 51.08 -19.43
C ALA A 20 15.84 50.51 -19.13
N LEU A 21 14.77 51.13 -19.64
CA LEU A 21 13.39 50.65 -19.49
C LEU A 21 13.18 49.30 -20.20
N ILE A 22 13.66 49.15 -21.43
CA ILE A 22 13.59 47.90 -22.20
C ILE A 22 14.35 46.78 -21.48
N LEU A 23 15.58 47.04 -21.01
CA LEU A 23 16.38 46.06 -20.27
C LEU A 23 15.73 45.67 -18.94
N SER A 24 15.09 46.62 -18.25
CA SER A 24 14.34 46.36 -17.01
C SER A 24 13.11 45.48 -17.27
N LEU A 25 12.33 45.76 -18.32
CA LEU A 25 11.18 44.93 -18.71
C LEU A 25 11.62 43.52 -19.16
N ALA A 26 12.69 43.41 -19.94
CA ALA A 26 13.23 42.12 -20.37
C ALA A 26 13.69 41.28 -19.18
N SER A 27 14.40 41.88 -18.23
CA SER A 27 14.85 41.22 -17.00
C SER A 27 13.67 40.78 -16.13
N PHE A 28 12.64 41.62 -15.99
CA PHE A 28 11.42 41.26 -15.27
C PHE A 28 10.69 40.07 -15.92
N ASN A 29 10.53 40.08 -17.25
CA ASN A 29 9.88 38.97 -17.96
C ASN A 29 10.69 37.67 -17.87
N LEU A 30 12.01 37.75 -17.95
CA LEU A 30 12.89 36.60 -17.79
C LEU A 30 12.80 36.03 -16.37
N ALA A 31 12.85 36.89 -15.35
CA ALA A 31 12.69 36.50 -13.95
C ALA A 31 11.32 35.87 -13.68
N ARG A 32 10.24 36.45 -14.21
CA ARG A 32 8.87 35.91 -14.07
C ARG A 32 8.74 34.54 -14.74
N ARG A 33 9.33 34.36 -15.93
CA ARG A 33 9.34 33.07 -16.63
C ARG A 33 10.16 32.02 -15.88
N ALA A 34 11.32 32.39 -15.34
CA ALA A 34 12.13 31.51 -14.49
C ALA A 34 11.35 31.08 -13.25
N HIS A 35 10.66 32.01 -12.58
CA HIS A 35 9.80 31.71 -11.44
C HIS A 35 8.64 30.76 -11.80
N LEU A 36 7.94 31.01 -12.91
CA LEU A 36 6.87 30.10 -13.36
C LEU A 36 7.39 28.69 -13.68
N HIS A 37 8.54 28.58 -14.36
CA HIS A 37 9.15 27.27 -14.59
C HIS A 37 9.55 26.58 -13.30
N GLN A 38 10.04 27.32 -12.29
CA GLN A 38 10.35 26.76 -10.99
C GLN A 38 9.08 26.23 -10.30
N VAL A 39 8.02 27.03 -10.25
CA VAL A 39 6.72 26.62 -9.67
C VAL A 39 6.15 25.38 -10.37
N LEU A 40 6.23 25.32 -11.70
CA LEU A 40 5.78 24.15 -12.46
C LEU A 40 6.61 22.90 -12.16
N ARG A 41 7.93 23.03 -12.03
CA ARG A 41 8.81 21.92 -11.63
C ARG A 41 8.51 21.44 -10.23
N ASP A 42 8.37 22.36 -9.27
CA ASP A 42 8.05 22.01 -7.88
C ASP A 42 6.70 21.28 -7.80
N GLN A 43 5.70 21.70 -8.59
CA GLN A 43 4.42 20.99 -8.70
C GLN A 43 4.55 19.61 -9.36
N GLU A 44 5.38 19.49 -10.39
CA GLU A 44 5.63 18.21 -11.07
C GLU A 44 6.34 17.22 -10.14
N ASP A 45 7.37 17.66 -9.43
CA ASP A 45 8.11 16.85 -8.48
C ASP A 45 7.23 16.42 -7.31
N ALA A 46 6.38 17.32 -6.79
CA ALA A 46 5.39 16.98 -5.78
C ALA A 46 4.40 15.91 -6.28
N LYS A 47 3.89 16.05 -7.52
CA LYS A 47 3.01 15.04 -8.14
C LYS A 47 3.71 13.69 -8.34
N ARG A 48 4.97 13.69 -8.78
CA ARG A 48 5.78 12.46 -8.94
C ARG A 48 6.02 11.78 -7.61
N ALA A 49 6.39 12.53 -6.57
CA ALA A 49 6.56 12.01 -5.22
C ALA A 49 5.26 11.38 -4.69
N LYS A 50 4.11 12.05 -4.88
CA LYS A 50 2.79 11.52 -4.51
C LYS A 50 2.47 10.22 -5.25
N LEU A 51 2.71 10.17 -6.57
CA LEU A 51 2.50 8.96 -7.38
C LEU A 51 3.39 7.80 -6.92
N HIS A 52 4.66 8.08 -6.58
CA HIS A 52 5.58 7.07 -6.09
C HIS A 52 5.09 6.43 -4.79
N ARG A 53 4.73 7.25 -3.80
CA ARG A 53 4.19 6.77 -2.52
C ARG A 53 2.95 5.91 -2.72
N ARG A 54 2.02 6.34 -3.58
CA ARG A 54 0.82 5.54 -3.93
C ARG A 54 1.17 4.16 -4.49
N ARG A 55 2.18 4.07 -5.37
CA ARG A 55 2.65 2.78 -5.90
C ARG A 55 3.24 1.89 -4.81
N GLU A 56 4.02 2.46 -3.90
CA GLU A 56 4.56 1.72 -2.76
C GLU A 56 3.46 1.17 -1.86
N THR A 57 2.49 2.01 -1.51
CA THR A 57 1.34 1.59 -0.68
C THR A 57 0.53 0.47 -1.34
N LEU A 58 0.27 0.57 -2.65
CA LEU A 58 -0.42 -0.46 -3.41
C LEU A 58 0.36 -1.79 -3.43
N ASN A 59 1.68 -1.72 -3.60
CA ASN A 59 2.54 -2.90 -3.58
C ASN A 59 2.54 -3.57 -2.20
N ILE A 60 2.60 -2.78 -1.11
CA ILE A 60 2.53 -3.30 0.26
C ILE A 60 1.19 -4.01 0.50
N TYR A 61 0.08 -3.38 0.11
CA TYR A 61 -1.24 -4.00 0.25
C TYR A 61 -1.35 -5.32 -0.52
N ASN A 62 -0.94 -5.33 -1.80
CA ASN A 62 -0.95 -6.54 -2.63
C ASN A 62 -0.11 -7.67 -2.01
N LEU A 63 1.03 -7.32 -1.43
CA LEU A 63 1.88 -8.28 -0.71
C LEU A 63 1.15 -8.87 0.50
N HIS A 64 0.46 -8.05 1.30
CA HIS A 64 -0.29 -8.52 2.46
C HIS A 64 -1.50 -9.37 2.08
N MET A 65 -2.27 -8.96 1.07
CA MET A 65 -3.39 -9.78 0.58
C MET A 65 -2.94 -11.11 0.01
N SER A 66 -1.80 -11.14 -0.71
CA SER A 66 -1.24 -12.41 -1.20
C SER A 66 -0.87 -13.36 -0.06
N LYS A 67 -0.33 -12.85 1.05
CA LYS A 67 -0.07 -13.67 2.25
C LYS A 67 -1.35 -14.19 2.87
N LEU A 68 -2.38 -13.35 2.98
CA LEU A 68 -3.67 -13.74 3.53
C LEU A 68 -4.36 -14.85 2.74
N ILE A 69 -4.36 -14.71 1.42
CA ILE A 69 -4.89 -15.74 0.52
C ILE A 69 -4.12 -17.06 0.72
N GLY A 70 -2.79 -17.01 0.79
CA GLY A 70 -1.98 -18.21 1.06
C GLY A 70 -2.27 -18.88 2.40
N VAL A 71 -2.50 -18.11 3.47
CA VAL A 71 -2.88 -18.65 4.79
C VAL A 71 -4.28 -19.27 4.74
N LYS A 72 -5.25 -18.58 4.11
CA LYS A 72 -6.61 -19.07 3.93
C LYS A 72 -6.62 -20.41 3.18
N ASP A 73 -5.94 -20.49 2.04
CA ASP A 73 -5.89 -21.70 1.21
C ASP A 73 -5.26 -22.88 1.98
N ARG A 74 -4.23 -22.60 2.80
CA ARG A 74 -3.60 -23.61 3.66
C ARG A 74 -4.54 -24.10 4.77
N LEU A 75 -5.30 -23.21 5.39
CA LEU A 75 -6.30 -23.57 6.40
C LEU A 75 -7.42 -24.42 5.78
N GLU A 76 -7.95 -24.00 4.63
CA GLU A 76 -8.99 -24.75 3.91
C GLU A 76 -8.50 -26.15 3.52
N SER A 77 -7.28 -26.27 3.00
CA SER A 77 -6.69 -27.57 2.69
C SER A 77 -6.49 -28.45 3.93
N THR A 78 -6.18 -27.87 5.08
CA THR A 78 -5.96 -28.62 6.32
C THR A 78 -7.29 -29.08 6.92
N LEU A 79 -8.32 -28.22 6.89
CA LEU A 79 -9.70 -28.59 7.24
C LEU A 79 -10.18 -29.77 6.41
N ARG A 80 -10.08 -29.70 5.07
CA ARG A 80 -10.53 -30.78 4.19
C ARG A 80 -9.79 -32.10 4.47
N ARG A 81 -8.48 -32.04 4.75
CA ARG A 81 -7.69 -33.23 5.13
C ARG A 81 -8.15 -33.80 6.46
N ALA A 82 -8.37 -32.95 7.47
CA ALA A 82 -8.85 -33.37 8.78
C ALA A 82 -10.25 -33.97 8.72
N GLU A 83 -11.18 -33.34 7.98
CA GLU A 83 -12.54 -33.86 7.74
C GLU A 83 -12.53 -35.24 7.06
N ALA A 84 -11.60 -35.46 6.12
CA ALA A 84 -11.47 -36.75 5.42
C ALA A 84 -10.83 -37.86 6.27
N LEU A 85 -10.04 -37.51 7.30
CA LEU A 85 -9.25 -38.46 8.10
C LEU A 85 -9.87 -38.78 9.46
N ILE A 86 -10.98 -38.15 9.84
CA ILE A 86 -11.66 -38.43 11.11
C ILE A 86 -12.75 -39.49 10.89
N PRO A 87 -12.52 -40.76 11.28
CA PRO A 87 -13.63 -41.61 11.67
C PRO A 87 -14.23 -40.98 12.94
N ILE A 88 -15.55 -40.79 12.94
CA ILE A 88 -16.39 -40.10 13.95
C ILE A 88 -16.15 -40.58 15.41
N SER A 89 -15.36 -41.63 15.65
CA SER A 89 -15.16 -42.26 16.96
C SER A 89 -14.01 -41.74 17.83
N GLN A 90 -13.18 -40.77 17.40
CA GLN A 90 -12.14 -40.17 18.25
C GLN A 90 -12.49 -38.72 18.62
N PHE A 91 -13.29 -38.59 19.67
CA PHE A 91 -14.03 -37.39 20.08
C PHE A 91 -13.22 -36.24 20.72
N GLU A 92 -11.89 -36.32 20.85
CA GLU A 92 -11.07 -35.19 21.36
C GLU A 92 -10.80 -34.09 20.30
N ASN A 93 -10.85 -34.41 19.00
CA ASN A 93 -10.46 -33.48 17.92
C ASN A 93 -11.56 -32.51 17.45
N ILE A 94 -12.81 -32.62 17.94
CA ILE A 94 -13.93 -31.80 17.45
C ILE A 94 -13.74 -30.31 17.82
N TRP A 95 -13.13 -30.04 18.98
CA TRP A 95 -12.88 -28.67 19.44
C TRP A 95 -11.80 -27.97 18.60
N GLU A 96 -10.72 -28.67 18.27
CA GLU A 96 -9.65 -28.13 17.41
C GLU A 96 -10.17 -27.86 15.99
N LEU A 97 -10.98 -28.76 15.41
CA LEU A 97 -11.62 -28.52 14.12
C LEU A 97 -12.58 -27.33 14.13
N SER A 98 -13.38 -27.19 15.19
CA SER A 98 -14.29 -26.06 15.33
C SER A 98 -13.51 -24.75 15.41
N ARG A 99 -12.39 -24.73 16.15
CA ARG A 99 -11.50 -23.56 16.26
C ARG A 99 -10.82 -23.19 14.93
N ILE A 100 -10.38 -24.18 14.13
CA ILE A 100 -9.81 -23.90 12.81
C ILE A 100 -10.88 -23.35 11.87
N LYS A 101 -12.10 -23.89 11.91
CA LYS A 101 -13.20 -23.41 11.09
C LYS A 101 -13.56 -21.97 11.45
N GLU A 102 -13.62 -21.66 12.74
CA GLU A 102 -13.79 -20.29 13.24
C GLU A 102 -12.67 -19.36 12.75
N LEU A 103 -11.40 -19.79 12.82
CA LEU A 103 -10.27 -19.02 12.29
C LEU A 103 -10.36 -18.82 10.77
N HIS A 104 -10.75 -19.85 10.01
CA HIS A 104 -10.97 -19.75 8.57
C HIS A 104 -12.07 -18.74 8.23
N ASP A 105 -13.17 -18.76 8.98
CA ASP A 105 -14.32 -17.87 8.75
C ASP A 105 -13.95 -16.42 9.08
N ILE A 106 -13.26 -16.18 10.20
CA ILE A 106 -12.71 -14.86 10.58
C ILE A 106 -11.79 -14.34 9.48
N ILE A 107 -10.81 -15.13 9.03
CA ILE A 107 -9.86 -14.72 7.98
C ILE A 107 -10.59 -14.45 6.66
N THR A 108 -11.57 -15.27 6.31
CA THR A 108 -12.35 -15.10 5.07
C THR A 108 -13.18 -13.82 5.09
N GLU A 109 -13.79 -13.50 6.22
CA GLU A 109 -14.53 -12.26 6.43
C GLU A 109 -13.58 -11.05 6.38
N ASP A 110 -12.44 -11.11 7.07
CA ASP A 110 -11.47 -10.01 7.11
C ASP A 110 -10.84 -9.76 5.73
N ILE A 111 -10.53 -10.81 4.96
CA ILE A 111 -10.08 -10.70 3.56
C ILE A 111 -11.15 -9.99 2.72
N SER A 112 -12.41 -10.43 2.83
CA SER A 112 -13.51 -9.90 2.02
C SER A 112 -13.85 -8.45 2.37
N SER A 113 -13.82 -8.11 3.66
CA SER A 113 -14.02 -6.76 4.18
C SER A 113 -12.88 -5.83 3.77
N SER A 114 -11.63 -6.26 3.95
CA SER A 114 -10.43 -5.49 3.62
C SER A 114 -10.30 -5.26 2.10
N ASP A 115 -10.67 -6.24 1.27
CA ASP A 115 -10.70 -6.09 -0.20
C ASP A 115 -11.73 -5.06 -0.66
N ARG A 116 -12.93 -5.03 -0.06
CA ARG A 116 -13.93 -3.99 -0.37
C ARG A 116 -13.49 -2.60 0.08
N GLN A 117 -12.96 -2.48 1.30
CA GLN A 117 -12.48 -1.19 1.81
C GLN A 117 -11.35 -0.64 0.95
N PHE A 118 -10.42 -1.50 0.54
CA PHE A 118 -9.32 -1.11 -0.32
C PHE A 118 -9.75 -0.74 -1.74
N LYS A 119 -10.65 -1.52 -2.36
CA LYS A 119 -11.22 -1.16 -3.67
C LYS A 119 -11.96 0.17 -3.63
N ASN A 120 -12.73 0.44 -2.59
CA ASN A 120 -13.39 1.73 -2.39
C ASN A 120 -12.37 2.86 -2.22
N LEU A 121 -11.26 2.63 -1.51
CA LEU A 121 -10.17 3.58 -1.38
C LEU A 121 -9.47 3.83 -2.73
N ILE A 122 -9.31 2.80 -3.56
CA ILE A 122 -8.73 2.89 -4.90
C ILE A 122 -9.66 3.59 -5.90
N GLU A 123 -10.95 3.31 -5.88
CA GLU A 123 -11.92 3.90 -6.80
C GLU A 123 -12.12 5.41 -6.56
N ASN A 124 -11.80 5.89 -5.36
CA ASN A 124 -11.84 7.31 -5.01
C ASN A 124 -10.47 8.03 -5.15
N ILE A 125 -9.46 7.39 -5.77
CA ILE A 125 -8.08 7.89 -5.90
C ILE A 125 -7.92 9.18 -6.71
N ASP A 126 -8.88 9.49 -7.58
CA ASP A 126 -8.88 10.75 -8.32
C ASP A 126 -9.03 11.99 -7.40
N PHE A 127 -9.30 11.80 -6.09
CA PHE A 127 -9.42 12.85 -5.07
C PHE A 127 -8.60 12.66 -3.77
N LEU A 128 -7.64 11.72 -3.72
CA LEU A 128 -6.80 11.45 -2.52
C LEU A 128 -6.08 12.73 -2.00
N ASP A 129 -6.63 13.32 -0.94
CA ASP A 129 -6.01 14.30 -0.02
C ASP A 129 -4.97 13.56 0.87
N ASP A 130 -4.13 14.29 1.60
CA ASP A 130 -3.21 13.74 2.60
C ASP A 130 -3.95 12.93 3.69
N GLN A 131 -5.24 13.21 3.94
CA GLN A 131 -6.10 12.43 4.83
C GLN A 131 -6.29 10.98 4.39
N ASP A 132 -6.41 10.72 3.09
CA ASP A 132 -6.71 9.38 2.62
C ASP A 132 -5.43 8.50 2.59
N GLU A 133 -4.24 9.10 2.43
CA GLU A 133 -2.95 8.40 2.61
C GLU A 133 -2.76 7.89 4.05
N MET A 134 -3.20 8.67 5.05
CA MET A 134 -3.22 8.23 6.44
C MET A 134 -4.19 7.06 6.66
N GLN A 135 -5.36 7.05 6.01
CA GLN A 135 -6.32 5.96 6.15
C GLN A 135 -5.80 4.65 5.56
N VAL A 136 -5.13 4.69 4.39
CA VAL A 136 -4.53 3.48 3.82
C VAL A 136 -3.39 2.98 4.71
N SER A 137 -2.55 3.86 5.24
CA SER A 137 -1.47 3.46 6.16
C SER A 137 -2.03 2.82 7.43
N ALA A 138 -3.07 3.41 8.02
CA ALA A 138 -3.76 2.84 9.18
C ALA A 138 -4.44 1.50 8.88
N LEU A 139 -5.01 1.34 7.68
CA LEU A 139 -5.58 0.07 7.23
C LEU A 139 -4.49 -1.00 7.12
N VAL A 140 -3.35 -0.68 6.49
CA VAL A 140 -2.20 -1.58 6.38
C VAL A 140 -1.63 -1.96 7.75
N ASP A 141 -1.47 -0.99 8.66
CA ASP A 141 -0.97 -1.25 10.02
C ASP A 141 -1.95 -2.11 10.82
N ARG A 142 -3.26 -1.88 10.70
CA ARG A 142 -4.29 -2.70 11.33
C ARG A 142 -4.28 -4.12 10.76
N THR A 143 -4.22 -4.26 9.45
CA THR A 143 -4.07 -5.55 8.75
C THR A 143 -2.85 -6.27 9.31
N LYS A 144 -1.70 -5.60 9.46
CA LYS A 144 -0.48 -6.21 10.01
C LYS A 144 -0.62 -6.65 11.47
N GLN A 145 -1.17 -5.80 12.34
CA GLN A 145 -1.32 -6.08 13.77
C GLN A 145 -2.28 -7.23 14.06
N VAL A 146 -3.32 -7.39 13.24
CA VAL A 146 -4.29 -8.48 13.37
C VAL A 146 -3.78 -9.75 12.71
N LEU A 147 -3.12 -9.64 11.56
CA LEU A 147 -2.87 -10.80 10.70
C LEU A 147 -1.51 -11.46 10.90
N ASP A 148 -0.47 -10.74 11.34
CA ASP A 148 0.80 -11.38 11.68
C ASP A 148 0.60 -12.41 12.82
N PRO A 149 -0.14 -12.11 13.91
CA PRO A 149 -0.46 -13.09 14.94
C PRO A 149 -1.35 -14.24 14.44
N ILE A 150 -2.41 -13.94 13.69
CA ILE A 150 -3.34 -14.95 13.16
C ILE A 150 -2.62 -15.88 12.18
N SER A 151 -1.74 -15.35 11.32
CA SER A 151 -0.95 -16.16 10.38
C SER A 151 -0.01 -17.11 11.12
N ILE A 152 0.63 -16.66 12.21
CA ILE A 152 1.51 -17.49 13.04
C ILE A 152 0.70 -18.57 13.75
N GLU A 153 -0.42 -18.20 14.37
CA GLU A 153 -1.30 -19.13 15.09
C GLU A 153 -1.90 -20.17 14.15
N ALA A 154 -2.44 -19.76 13.00
CA ALA A 154 -2.94 -20.64 11.96
C ALA A 154 -1.86 -21.61 11.46
N THR A 155 -0.63 -21.13 11.28
CA THR A 155 0.51 -21.96 10.86
C THR A 155 0.86 -23.00 11.92
N ASN A 156 0.91 -22.61 13.20
CA ASN A 156 1.20 -23.51 14.30
C ASN A 156 0.13 -24.59 14.44
N ILE A 157 -1.15 -24.20 14.42
CA ILE A 157 -2.28 -25.14 14.49
C ILE A 157 -2.24 -26.11 13.31
N CYS A 158 -1.96 -25.65 12.09
CA CYS A 158 -1.81 -26.56 10.94
C CYS A 158 -0.68 -27.57 11.15
N ASN A 159 0.46 -27.13 11.68
CA ASN A 159 1.60 -28.01 11.95
C ASN A 159 1.29 -29.03 13.07
N ASP A 160 0.57 -28.62 14.10
CA ASP A 160 0.15 -29.49 15.20
C ASP A 160 -0.78 -30.59 14.70
N ILE A 161 -1.73 -30.25 13.82
CA ILE A 161 -2.65 -31.19 13.20
C ILE A 161 -1.94 -32.12 12.24
N ASP A 162 -1.06 -31.60 11.37
CA ASP A 162 -0.25 -32.44 10.49
C ASP A 162 0.59 -33.44 11.31
N THR A 163 1.10 -33.02 12.46
CA THR A 163 1.82 -33.88 13.41
C THR A 163 0.90 -34.93 14.04
N MET A 164 -0.31 -34.55 14.46
CA MET A 164 -1.30 -35.46 15.06
C MET A 164 -1.82 -36.48 14.04
N LEU A 165 -2.16 -36.05 12.83
CA LEU A 165 -2.56 -36.92 11.73
C LEU A 165 -1.42 -37.88 11.36
N SER A 166 -0.18 -37.39 11.27
CA SER A 166 0.98 -38.25 11.01
C SER A 166 1.19 -39.30 12.11
N LYS A 167 0.97 -38.95 13.37
CA LYS A 167 1.02 -39.90 14.49
C LYS A 167 -0.12 -40.92 14.44
N ALA A 168 -1.34 -40.50 14.11
CA ALA A 168 -2.49 -41.39 14.00
C ALA A 168 -2.31 -42.40 12.85
N VAL A 169 -1.90 -41.92 11.67
CA VAL A 169 -1.61 -42.77 10.50
C VAL A 169 -0.44 -43.74 10.75
N ASN A 170 0.55 -43.37 11.57
CA ASN A 170 1.66 -44.26 11.91
C ASN A 170 1.33 -45.26 13.03
N LYS A 171 0.38 -44.97 13.93
CA LYS A 171 -0.09 -45.93 14.94
C LYS A 171 -0.79 -47.13 14.30
N ASP A 172 -1.54 -46.91 13.22
CA ASP A 172 -2.22 -47.98 12.48
C ASP A 172 -1.29 -48.84 11.61
N ARG A 173 0.00 -48.47 11.49
CA ARG A 173 1.02 -49.21 10.72
C ARG A 173 1.97 -50.06 11.57
N VAL A 174 1.96 -49.93 12.91
CA VAL A 174 2.90 -50.63 13.79
C VAL A 174 2.15 -51.65 14.64
N GLU A 175 1.81 -52.77 14.01
CA GLU A 175 1.81 -54.13 14.61
C GLU A 175 1.54 -55.15 13.48
N PRO A 176 2.56 -55.67 12.77
CA PRO A 176 2.51 -57.06 12.38
C PRO A 176 2.72 -57.87 13.65
N ALA A 177 1.69 -58.60 14.07
CA ALA A 177 1.79 -59.58 15.14
C ALA A 177 2.93 -60.56 14.84
N GLU A 178 3.98 -60.53 15.66
CA GLU A 178 4.93 -61.62 15.87
C GLU A 178 4.84 -62.12 17.30
#